data_AF-I3C6X5-F1
#
_entry.id   AF-I3C6X5-F1
#
_cell.length_a   1.000
_cell.length_b   1.000
_cell.length_c   1.000
_cell.angle_alpha   90.00
_cell.angle_beta   90.00
_cell.angle_gamma   90.00
#
_symmetry.space_group_name_H-M   'P 1'
#
loop_
_entity.id
_entity.type
_entity.pdbx_description
1 polymer ?
#
loop_
_entity_poly.entity_id
_entity_poly.type
_entity_poly.pdbx_seq_one_letter_code
_entity_poly.pdbx_strand_id
1 'polypeptide(L)'
;MKKVLKNVSFVFLLLKMCIVFGQKPATQKRIVIDVGHGGKDSGAVGINFVQEKDVVLNIALEVLRLNKKSKTPLDIFLTRYNDTLISLSDRTKLAKALKADLFISLHCNHSDNANARGIEVYVTNTKSQFSGLSTLLAYLLQACFKKELGFESRGVKFANFQVL
;
A
#
# COMPACT_ATOMS: atom_id res chain seq x y z
N MET A 1 -14.12 -34.81 -47.60
CA MET A 1 -13.90 -34.90 -46.13
C MET A 1 -12.52 -34.43 -45.68
N LYS A 2 -11.40 -34.94 -46.22
CA LYS A 2 -10.02 -34.56 -45.79
C LYS A 2 -9.70 -33.04 -45.85
N LYS A 3 -10.20 -32.32 -46.87
CA LYS A 3 -10.03 -30.86 -47.01
C LYS A 3 -10.74 -30.06 -45.90
N VAL A 4 -11.96 -30.47 -45.56
CA VAL A 4 -12.77 -29.83 -44.50
C VAL A 4 -12.09 -30.00 -43.14
N LEU A 5 -11.55 -31.20 -42.86
CA LEU A 5 -10.85 -31.50 -41.61
C LEU A 5 -9.57 -30.67 -41.43
N LYS A 6 -8.79 -30.44 -42.51
CA LYS A 6 -7.62 -29.56 -42.49
C LYS A 6 -8.00 -28.10 -42.19
N ASN A 7 -9.09 -27.60 -42.78
CA ASN A 7 -9.55 -26.23 -42.57
C ASN A 7 -10.02 -26.01 -41.12
N VAL A 8 -10.72 -26.98 -40.52
CA VAL A 8 -11.12 -26.92 -39.11
C VAL A 8 -9.91 -26.92 -38.18
N SER A 9 -8.92 -27.78 -38.44
CA SER A 9 -7.69 -27.83 -37.64
C SER A 9 -6.89 -26.52 -37.72
N PHE A 10 -6.87 -25.86 -38.88
CA PHE A 10 -6.19 -24.58 -39.08
C PHE A 10 -6.88 -23.44 -38.31
N VAL A 11 -8.22 -23.43 -38.27
CA VAL A 11 -9.00 -22.46 -37.50
C VAL A 11 -8.75 -22.60 -35.99
N PHE A 12 -8.71 -23.83 -35.46
CA PHE A 12 -8.37 -24.05 -34.05
C PHE A 12 -6.94 -23.61 -33.70
N LEU A 13 -5.98 -23.79 -34.61
CA LEU A 13 -4.60 -23.33 -34.43
C LEU A 13 -4.51 -21.80 -34.44
N LEU A 14 -5.24 -21.13 -35.34
CA LEU A 14 -5.38 -19.67 -35.39
C LEU A 14 -6.02 -19.10 -34.13
N LEU A 15 -7.11 -19.70 -33.65
CA LEU A 15 -7.77 -19.29 -32.40
C LEU A 15 -6.84 -19.41 -31.19
N LYS A 16 -6.01 -20.46 -31.11
CA LYS A 16 -5.00 -20.58 -30.04
C LYS A 16 -3.91 -19.52 -30.14
N MET A 17 -3.46 -19.15 -31.35
CA MET A 17 -2.50 -18.06 -31.54
C MET A 17 -3.07 -16.69 -31.13
N CYS A 18 -4.35 -16.42 -31.38
CA CYS A 18 -5.00 -15.18 -30.95
C CYS A 18 -5.01 -15.00 -29.42
N ILE A 19 -5.09 -16.10 -28.64
CA ILE A 19 -5.03 -16.05 -27.18
C ILE A 19 -3.61 -15.72 -26.68
N VAL A 20 -2.56 -16.12 -27.42
CA VAL A 20 -1.16 -15.84 -27.08
C VAL A 20 -0.79 -14.36 -27.31
N PHE A 21 -1.44 -13.68 -28.27
CA PHE A 21 -1.24 -12.25 -28.56
C PHE A 21 -2.21 -11.31 -27.85
N GLY A 22 -3.13 -11.83 -27.04
CA GLY A 22 -3.95 -11.02 -26.15
C GLY A 22 -3.07 -10.39 -25.07
N GLN A 23 -2.60 -9.16 -25.28
CA GLN A 23 -1.96 -8.39 -24.20
C GLN A 23 -2.96 -8.30 -23.06
N LYS A 24 -2.64 -8.95 -21.93
CA LYS A 24 -3.39 -8.75 -20.69
C LYS A 24 -3.32 -7.24 -20.41
N PRO A 25 -4.44 -6.51 -20.40
CA PRO A 25 -4.39 -5.08 -20.13
C PRO A 25 -3.68 -4.89 -18.80
N ALA A 26 -2.72 -3.97 -18.75
CA ALA A 26 -1.97 -3.69 -17.52
C ALA A 26 -3.00 -3.34 -16.42
N THR A 27 -3.20 -4.25 -15.48
CA THR A 27 -4.12 -4.02 -14.38
C THR A 27 -3.52 -2.93 -13.51
N GLN A 28 -4.20 -1.79 -13.40
CA GLN A 28 -3.80 -0.70 -12.53
C GLN A 28 -3.63 -1.24 -11.10
N LYS A 29 -2.47 -0.96 -10.51
CA LYS A 29 -2.14 -1.46 -9.17
C LYS A 29 -3.05 -0.84 -8.14
N ARG A 30 -3.63 -1.69 -7.30
CA ARG A 30 -4.54 -1.28 -6.23
C ARG A 30 -3.82 -1.19 -4.90
N ILE A 31 -3.83 0.00 -4.31
CA ILE A 31 -3.17 0.30 -3.05
C ILE A 31 -4.23 0.69 -2.03
N VAL A 32 -4.16 0.10 -0.85
CA VAL A 32 -4.88 0.58 0.33
C VAL A 32 -3.91 1.30 1.23
N ILE A 33 -4.20 2.56 1.53
CA ILE A 33 -3.50 3.32 2.56
C ILE A 33 -4.38 3.33 3.80
N ASP A 34 -3.94 2.63 4.82
CA ASP A 34 -4.53 2.70 6.14
C ASP A 34 -4.09 3.96 6.87
N VAL A 35 -5.06 4.80 7.19
CA VAL A 35 -4.84 6.08 7.87
C VAL A 35 -5.05 5.86 9.36
N GLY A 36 -3.95 5.73 10.12
CA GLY A 36 -3.95 5.40 11.55
C GLY A 36 -4.93 6.22 12.40
N HIS A 37 -5.44 5.63 13.48
CA HIS A 37 -6.32 6.30 14.47
C HIS A 37 -7.61 6.88 13.86
N GLY A 38 -8.19 7.91 14.49
CA GLY A 38 -9.38 8.63 14.02
C GLY A 38 -10.49 8.76 15.08
N GLY A 39 -11.35 9.76 14.93
CA GLY A 39 -12.43 10.08 15.86
C GLY A 39 -11.90 10.31 17.28
N LYS A 40 -12.39 9.51 18.23
CA LYS A 40 -11.98 9.55 19.64
C LYS A 40 -10.56 9.07 19.92
N ASP A 41 -9.92 8.38 18.96
CA ASP A 41 -8.54 7.94 19.06
C ASP A 41 -7.65 8.98 18.37
N SER A 42 -6.92 9.78 19.14
CA SER A 42 -5.99 10.79 18.62
C SER A 42 -4.69 10.21 18.07
N GLY A 43 -4.36 8.97 18.44
CA GLY A 43 -2.98 8.49 18.42
C GLY A 43 -2.07 9.30 19.33
N ALA A 44 -0.78 9.32 19.01
CA ALA A 44 0.20 10.12 19.71
C ALA A 44 -0.13 11.62 19.66
N VAL A 45 0.10 12.32 20.77
CA VAL A 45 -0.05 13.77 20.86
C VAL A 45 1.32 14.39 21.02
N GLY A 46 1.72 15.19 20.03
CA GLY A 46 3.00 15.90 20.01
C GLY A 46 2.94 17.26 20.70
N ILE A 47 4.05 17.99 20.56
CA ILE A 47 4.17 19.38 21.02
C ILE A 47 3.07 20.23 20.37
N ASN A 48 2.56 21.22 21.10
CA ASN A 48 1.46 22.10 20.66
C ASN A 48 0.16 21.37 20.32
N PHE A 49 -0.10 20.22 20.96
CA PHE A 49 -1.32 19.42 20.79
C PHE A 49 -1.54 18.87 19.37
N VAL A 50 -0.47 18.76 18.56
CA VAL A 50 -0.55 18.12 17.24
C VAL A 50 -0.90 16.65 17.42
N GLN A 51 -1.98 16.19 16.80
CA GLN A 51 -2.46 14.82 16.94
C GLN A 51 -2.03 13.99 15.73
N GLU A 52 -1.53 12.78 16.00
CA GLU A 52 -1.12 11.83 14.98
C GLU A 52 -2.22 11.59 13.94
N LYS A 53 -3.48 11.40 14.39
CA LYS A 53 -4.61 11.14 13.49
C LYS A 53 -4.79 12.21 12.40
N ASP A 54 -4.47 13.47 12.70
CA ASP A 54 -4.62 14.58 11.75
C ASP A 54 -3.45 14.63 10.79
N VAL A 55 -2.23 14.41 11.30
CA VAL A 55 -1.01 14.36 10.48
C VAL A 55 -1.11 13.25 9.45
N VAL A 56 -1.46 12.02 9.86
CA VAL A 56 -1.53 10.88 8.94
C VAL A 56 -2.67 11.03 7.92
N LEU A 57 -3.78 11.67 8.31
CA LEU A 57 -4.88 11.98 7.38
C LEU A 57 -4.44 12.98 6.31
N ASN A 58 -3.76 14.06 6.72
CA ASN A 58 -3.27 15.07 5.79
C ASN A 58 -2.25 14.49 4.81
N ILE A 59 -1.33 13.64 5.29
CA ILE A 59 -0.38 12.92 4.41
C ILE A 59 -1.14 12.05 3.40
N ALA A 60 -2.11 11.25 3.85
CA ALA A 60 -2.86 10.36 2.96
C ALA A 60 -3.68 11.12 1.89
N LEU A 61 -4.31 12.23 2.27
CA LEU A 61 -5.04 13.09 1.34
C LEU A 61 -4.10 13.76 0.33
N GLU A 62 -2.92 14.18 0.76
CA GLU A 62 -1.91 14.74 -0.13
C GLU A 62 -1.37 13.70 -1.12
N VAL A 63 -1.16 12.45 -0.68
CA VAL A 63 -0.82 11.33 -1.57
C VAL A 63 -1.89 11.14 -2.65
N LEU A 64 -3.18 11.17 -2.29
CA LEU A 64 -4.26 11.10 -3.28
C LEU A 64 -4.23 12.30 -4.25
N ARG A 65 -4.00 13.51 -3.74
CA ARG A 65 -3.93 14.73 -4.55
C ARG A 65 -2.79 14.67 -5.57
N LEU A 66 -1.62 14.17 -5.16
CA LEU A 66 -0.47 13.99 -6.03
C LEU A 66 -0.70 12.85 -7.03
N ASN A 67 -1.26 11.72 -6.58
CA ASN A 67 -1.58 10.58 -7.45
C ASN A 67 -2.53 10.97 -8.59
N LYS A 68 -3.56 11.79 -8.31
CA LYS A 68 -4.49 12.31 -9.34
C LYS A 68 -3.81 13.15 -10.42
N LYS A 69 -2.65 13.75 -10.12
CA LYS A 69 -1.85 14.55 -11.07
C LYS A 69 -0.75 13.73 -11.76
N SER A 70 -0.59 12.45 -11.42
CA SER A 70 0.40 11.57 -12.02
C SER A 70 0.04 11.22 -13.46
N LYS A 71 1.05 11.04 -14.32
CA LYS A 71 0.89 10.50 -15.68
C LYS A 71 0.35 9.07 -15.68
N THR A 72 0.61 8.34 -14.61
CA THR A 72 0.18 6.95 -14.38
C THR A 72 -0.43 6.85 -12.99
N PRO A 73 -1.69 7.27 -12.81
CA PRO A 73 -2.35 7.19 -11.52
C PRO A 73 -2.51 5.72 -11.08
N LEU A 74 -2.47 5.51 -9.77
CA LEU A 74 -2.70 4.22 -9.12
C LEU A 74 -4.12 4.20 -8.53
N ASP A 75 -4.67 3.01 -8.36
CA ASP A 75 -5.97 2.81 -7.70
C ASP A 75 -5.78 2.87 -6.19
N ILE A 76 -5.84 4.07 -5.60
CA ILE A 76 -5.58 4.28 -4.17
C ILE A 76 -6.89 4.45 -3.39
N PHE A 77 -7.07 3.63 -2.36
CA PHE A 77 -8.20 3.68 -1.42
C PHE A 77 -7.69 3.96 -0.01
N LEU A 78 -8.38 4.82 0.75
CA LEU A 78 -8.06 5.08 2.15
C LEU A 78 -9.00 4.30 3.08
N THR A 79 -8.53 3.86 4.25
CA THR A 79 -9.42 3.26 5.27
C THR A 79 -10.38 4.29 5.86
N ARG A 80 -9.99 5.56 5.91
CA ARG A 80 -10.85 6.71 6.24
C ARG A 80 -10.44 7.96 5.43
N TYR A 81 -11.42 8.80 5.11
CA TYR A 81 -11.23 10.05 4.35
C TYR A 81 -11.50 11.31 5.19
N ASN A 82 -11.89 11.14 6.45
CA ASN A 82 -12.18 12.18 7.41
C ASN A 82 -11.81 11.68 8.83
N ASP A 83 -12.14 12.47 9.86
CA ASP A 83 -11.87 12.11 11.24
C ASP A 83 -12.88 11.08 11.79
N THR A 84 -12.78 9.84 11.31
CA THR A 84 -13.61 8.71 11.73
C THR A 84 -12.77 7.59 12.29
N LEU A 85 -13.18 7.03 13.43
CA LEU A 85 -12.54 5.84 14.00
C LEU A 85 -12.92 4.58 13.22
N ILE A 86 -11.93 3.90 12.65
CA ILE A 86 -12.11 2.59 11.99
C ILE A 86 -11.42 1.50 12.84
N SER A 87 -12.13 0.39 13.07
CA SER A 87 -11.60 -0.74 13.83
C SER A 87 -10.40 -1.37 13.11
N LEU A 88 -9.43 -1.91 13.87
CA LEU A 88 -8.25 -2.58 13.28
C LEU A 88 -8.64 -3.73 12.35
N SER A 89 -9.72 -4.46 12.67
CA SER A 89 -10.23 -5.54 11.83
C SER A 89 -10.74 -5.01 10.49
N ASP A 90 -11.55 -3.96 10.49
CA ASP A 90 -12.19 -3.45 9.28
C ASP A 90 -11.18 -2.82 8.30
N ARG A 91 -10.08 -2.24 8.82
CA ARG A 91 -8.94 -1.76 8.01
C ARG A 91 -8.39 -2.88 7.13
N THR A 92 -8.13 -4.06 7.69
CA THR A 92 -7.62 -5.22 6.93
C THR A 92 -8.69 -5.88 6.05
N LYS A 93 -9.96 -5.88 6.48
CA LYS A 93 -11.07 -6.39 5.66
C LYS A 93 -11.22 -5.59 4.38
N LEU A 94 -11.03 -4.27 4.42
CA LEU A 94 -11.07 -3.42 3.22
C LEU A 94 -10.01 -3.86 2.21
N ALA A 95 -8.76 -4.05 2.63
CA ALA A 95 -7.67 -4.50 1.76
C ALA A 95 -7.96 -5.86 1.11
N LYS A 96 -8.49 -6.81 1.89
CA LYS A 96 -8.90 -8.13 1.40
C LYS A 96 -10.08 -8.05 0.42
N ALA A 97 -11.12 -7.28 0.75
CA ALA A 97 -12.31 -7.11 -0.09
C ALA A 97 -11.96 -6.46 -1.44
N LEU A 98 -11.08 -5.47 -1.41
CA LEU A 98 -10.58 -4.79 -2.61
C LEU A 98 -9.54 -5.62 -3.38
N LYS A 99 -9.03 -6.73 -2.83
CA LYS A 99 -7.90 -7.49 -3.40
C LYS A 99 -6.69 -6.59 -3.69
N ALA A 100 -6.32 -5.77 -2.70
CA ALA A 100 -5.23 -4.82 -2.83
C ALA A 100 -3.89 -5.53 -3.15
N ASP A 101 -3.11 -4.96 -4.07
CA ASP A 101 -1.73 -5.37 -4.36
C ASP A 101 -0.77 -4.94 -3.24
N LEU A 102 -1.09 -3.84 -2.56
CA LEU A 102 -0.27 -3.24 -1.52
C LEU A 102 -1.14 -2.63 -0.42
N PHE A 103 -0.74 -2.86 0.83
CA PHE A 103 -1.30 -2.22 2.02
C PHE A 103 -0.18 -1.42 2.71
N ILE A 104 -0.42 -0.14 2.98
CA ILE A 104 0.50 0.74 3.73
C ILE A 104 -0.28 1.34 4.88
N SER A 105 0.16 1.15 6.12
CA SER A 105 -0.41 1.87 7.27
C SER A 105 0.49 3.05 7.64
N LEU A 106 -0.13 4.23 7.83
CA LEU A 106 0.55 5.48 8.16
C LEU A 106 0.34 5.81 9.64
N HIS A 107 1.45 6.06 10.33
CA HIS A 107 1.52 6.38 11.75
C HIS A 107 2.63 7.39 12.05
N CYS A 108 2.52 8.07 13.18
CA CYS A 108 3.57 8.92 13.76
C CYS A 108 3.99 8.31 15.10
N ASN A 109 5.27 7.94 15.21
CA ASN A 109 5.76 7.26 16.39
C ASN A 109 5.79 8.19 17.62
N HIS A 110 5.81 7.60 18.82
CA HIS A 110 5.96 8.31 20.09
C HIS A 110 7.13 7.73 20.90
N SER A 111 7.81 8.58 21.67
CA SER A 111 8.85 8.15 22.62
C SER A 111 8.99 9.18 23.74
N ASP A 112 9.22 8.71 24.96
CA ASP A 112 9.54 9.58 26.10
C ASP A 112 10.93 10.23 25.96
N ASN A 113 11.79 9.69 25.10
CA ASN A 113 13.06 10.32 24.76
C ASN A 113 12.83 11.46 23.77
N ALA A 114 12.91 12.70 24.24
CA ALA A 114 12.76 13.91 23.42
C ALA A 114 13.75 14.01 22.25
N ASN A 115 14.88 13.28 22.31
CA ASN A 115 15.85 13.22 21.22
C ASN A 115 15.54 12.10 20.21
N ALA A 116 14.45 11.34 20.34
CA ALA A 116 14.09 10.33 19.35
C ALA A 116 13.56 10.99 18.07
N ARG A 117 14.26 10.82 16.94
CA ARG A 117 13.89 11.34 15.63
C ARG A 117 14.27 10.37 14.51
N GLY A 118 13.57 10.45 13.37
CA GLY A 118 13.80 9.62 12.18
C GLY A 118 12.60 8.76 11.78
N ILE A 119 12.76 7.92 10.76
CA ILE A 119 11.71 7.04 10.24
C ILE A 119 12.02 5.58 10.52
N GLU A 120 10.99 4.84 10.92
CA GLU A 120 10.96 3.38 11.01
C GLU A 120 9.92 2.86 10.02
N VAL A 121 10.21 1.73 9.36
CA VAL A 121 9.21 1.05 8.53
C VAL A 121 9.02 -0.36 9.09
N TYR A 122 7.79 -0.72 9.40
CA TYR A 122 7.44 -2.02 9.95
C TYR A 122 6.90 -2.94 8.86
N VAL A 123 7.32 -4.20 8.93
CA VAL A 123 6.79 -5.31 8.14
C VAL A 123 6.32 -6.42 9.09
N THR A 124 5.36 -7.24 8.65
CA THR A 124 4.84 -8.35 9.46
C THR A 124 5.90 -9.40 9.76
N ASN A 125 5.87 -10.00 10.95
CA ASN A 125 6.71 -11.18 11.26
C ASN A 125 6.15 -12.46 10.63
N THR A 126 4.89 -12.44 10.20
CA THR A 126 4.25 -13.60 9.62
C THR A 126 4.84 -13.87 8.24
N LYS A 127 5.52 -15.02 8.12
CA LYS A 127 6.10 -15.42 6.84
C LYS A 127 5.00 -15.68 5.81
N SER A 128 5.16 -15.10 4.63
CA SER A 128 4.33 -15.35 3.47
C SER A 128 5.18 -15.29 2.20
N GLN A 129 4.59 -15.65 1.06
CA GLN A 129 5.24 -15.46 -0.25
C GLN A 129 5.60 -14.00 -0.56
N PHE A 130 5.02 -13.03 0.18
CA PHE A 130 5.27 -11.60 -0.01
C PHE A 130 6.33 -11.01 0.92
N SER A 131 6.83 -11.76 1.92
CA SER A 131 7.74 -11.23 2.93
C SER A 131 9.00 -10.59 2.34
N GLY A 132 9.58 -11.17 1.28
CA GLY A 132 10.73 -10.60 0.59
C GLY A 132 10.42 -9.28 -0.10
N LEU A 133 9.27 -9.18 -0.77
CA LEU A 133 8.83 -7.97 -1.45
C LEU A 133 8.48 -6.85 -0.45
N SER A 134 7.79 -7.17 0.64
CA SER A 134 7.47 -6.20 1.71
C SER A 134 8.74 -5.66 2.35
N THR A 135 9.72 -6.52 2.62
CA THR A 135 11.02 -6.11 3.20
C THR A 135 11.80 -5.22 2.23
N LEU A 136 11.87 -5.60 0.95
CA LEU A 136 12.54 -4.78 -0.07
C LEU A 136 11.89 -3.40 -0.19
N LEU A 137 10.55 -3.35 -0.27
CA LEU A 137 9.81 -2.08 -0.33
C LEU A 137 10.09 -1.21 0.90
N ALA A 138 10.15 -1.81 2.09
CA ALA A 138 10.47 -1.08 3.33
C ALA A 138 11.87 -0.43 3.28
N TYR A 139 12.87 -1.14 2.77
CA TYR A 139 14.22 -0.57 2.58
C TYR A 139 14.25 0.52 1.51
N LEU A 140 13.50 0.35 0.42
CA LEU A 140 13.39 1.38 -0.63
C LEU A 140 12.73 2.66 -0.08
N LEU A 141 11.67 2.53 0.70
CA LEU A 141 11.01 3.67 1.36
C LEU A 141 11.97 4.41 2.29
N GLN A 142 12.71 3.68 3.14
CA GLN A 142 13.74 4.25 4.01
C GLN A 142 14.80 5.04 3.22
N ALA A 143 15.31 4.46 2.13
CA ALA A 143 16.28 5.13 1.27
C ALA A 143 15.71 6.38 0.60
N CYS A 144 14.47 6.30 0.09
CA CYS A 144 13.76 7.43 -0.50
C CYS A 144 13.53 8.56 0.52
N PHE A 145 13.07 8.25 1.73
CA PHE A 145 12.86 9.29 2.75
C PHE A 145 14.17 9.97 3.17
N LYS A 146 15.25 9.21 3.33
CA LYS A 146 16.56 9.80 3.60
C LYS A 146 17.00 10.72 2.47
N LYS A 147 16.88 10.26 1.23
CA LYS A 147 17.35 11.01 0.05
C LYS A 147 16.52 12.28 -0.20
N GLU A 148 15.20 12.16 -0.17
CA GLU A 148 14.28 13.23 -0.61
C GLU A 148 13.88 14.16 0.54
N LEU A 149 13.89 13.69 1.79
CA LEU A 149 13.44 14.46 2.97
C LEU A 149 14.52 14.64 4.05
N GLY A 150 15.68 13.99 3.91
CA GLY A 150 16.75 14.07 4.91
C GLY A 150 16.45 13.34 6.22
N PHE A 151 15.40 12.52 6.29
CA PHE A 151 15.05 11.81 7.52
C PHE A 151 16.04 10.69 7.82
N GLU A 152 16.51 10.66 9.07
CA GLU A 152 17.38 9.58 9.53
C GLU A 152 16.65 8.24 9.54
N SER A 153 17.34 7.23 9.04
CA SER A 153 16.83 5.86 9.05
C SER A 153 17.00 5.26 10.43
N ARG A 154 15.90 4.77 11.00
CA ARG A 154 15.88 3.95 12.22
C ARG A 154 15.63 2.46 11.92
N GLY A 155 15.75 2.08 10.64
CA GLY A 155 15.71 0.70 10.17
C GLY A 155 14.34 0.17 9.76
N VAL A 156 14.38 -0.95 9.05
CA VAL A 156 13.23 -1.83 8.80
C VAL A 156 13.07 -2.76 9.99
N LYS A 157 11.86 -2.82 10.54
CA LYS A 157 11.53 -3.58 11.74
C LYS A 157 10.42 -4.58 11.48
N PHE A 158 10.39 -5.58 12.34
CA PHE A 158 9.57 -6.78 12.23
C PHE A 158 8.61 -6.78 13.44
N ALA A 159 7.30 -6.68 13.19
CA ALA A 159 6.29 -6.64 14.26
C ALA A 159 5.04 -7.47 13.93
N ASN A 160 4.26 -7.78 14.99
CA ASN A 160 2.96 -8.46 14.92
C ASN A 160 1.80 -7.46 15.06
N PHE A 161 1.84 -6.34 14.34
CA PHE A 161 0.73 -5.40 14.33
C PHE A 161 -0.48 -6.03 13.66
N GLN A 162 -1.66 -5.92 14.28
CA GLN A 162 -2.89 -6.56 13.78
C GLN A 162 -3.23 -6.18 12.32
N VAL A 163 -2.80 -5.00 11.87
CA VAL A 163 -3.03 -4.52 10.51
C VAL A 163 -2.04 -5.06 9.46
N LEU A 164 -0.94 -5.72 9.87
CA LEU A 164 0.15 -6.19 9.00
C LEU A 164 0.21 -7.72 8.84
#